data_AF-A0A318XLV4-F1
#
_entry.id   AF-A0A318XLV4-F1
#
_cell.length_a   1.000
_cell.length_b   1.000
_cell.length_c   1.000
_cell.angle_alpha   90.00
_cell.angle_beta   90.00
_cell.angle_gamma   90.00
#
_symmetry.space_group_name_H-M   'P 1'
#
loop_
_entity.id
_entity.type
_entity.pdbx_description
1 polymer ?
#
loop_
_entity_poly.entity_id
_entity_poly.type
_entity_poly.pdbx_seq_one_letter_code
_entity_poly.pdbx_strand_id
1 'polypeptide(L)' 'MILNFYDRDELFECSFLLLSILLQKYNEKEIDISTFKSHTQTKINYMLNNFHKINDGTQKTAVENLLSECTEINNTH' A
#
# COMPACT_ATOMS: atom_id res chain seq x y z
N MET A 1 5.33 2.60 -29.86
CA MET A 1 5.73 3.45 -28.72
C MET A 1 5.85 2.52 -27.54
N ILE A 2 7.09 2.17 -27.17
CA ILE A 2 7.39 1.18 -26.13
C ILE A 2 7.09 1.87 -24.80
N LEU A 3 6.08 1.39 -24.06
CA LEU A 3 5.88 1.78 -22.67
C LEU A 3 7.11 1.29 -21.91
N ASN A 4 7.92 2.23 -21.42
CA ASN A 4 9.15 1.94 -20.70
C ASN A 4 8.83 1.10 -19.47
N PHE A 5 9.51 -0.05 -19.36
CA PHE A 5 9.38 -1.02 -18.29
C PHE A 5 10.00 -0.56 -16.94
N TYR A 6 10.46 0.69 -16.86
CA TYR A 6 11.05 1.26 -15.64
C TYR A 6 9.98 1.64 -14.60
N ASP A 7 8.87 2.28 -14.99
CA ASP A 7 7.84 2.86 -14.09
C ASP A 7 7.20 1.93 -13.03
N ARG A 8 7.36 0.61 -13.13
CA ARG A 8 6.62 -0.33 -12.29
C ARG A 8 7.20 -0.51 -10.90
N ASP A 9 8.50 -0.27 -10.72
CA ASP A 9 9.15 -0.43 -9.43
C ASP A 9 8.98 0.85 -8.59
N GLU A 10 9.11 2.03 -9.20
CA GLU A 10 8.90 3.30 -8.48
C GLU A 10 7.43 3.47 -8.08
N LEU A 11 6.47 3.07 -8.92
CA LEU A 11 5.06 3.13 -8.55
C LEU A 11 4.75 2.20 -7.37
N PHE A 12 5.42 1.06 -7.27
CA PHE A 12 5.29 0.15 -6.13
C PHE A 12 5.85 0.79 -4.86
N GLU A 13 7.05 1.35 -4.92
CA GLU A 13 7.68 2.05 -3.79
C GLU A 13 6.84 3.26 -3.34
N CYS A 14 6.38 4.08 -4.27
CA CYS A 14 5.50 5.21 -3.95
C CYS A 14 4.19 4.74 -3.31
N SER A 15 3.61 3.63 -3.78
CA SER A 15 2.40 3.06 -3.18
C SER A 15 2.65 2.57 -1.76
N PHE A 16 3.78 1.91 -1.51
CA PHE A 16 4.20 1.46 -0.18
C PHE A 16 4.37 2.66 0.78
N LEU A 17 5.13 3.67 0.37
CA LEU A 17 5.36 4.88 1.18
C LEU A 17 4.04 5.60 1.50
N LEU A 18 3.18 5.76 0.49
CA LEU A 18 1.91 6.46 0.67
C LEU A 18 0.94 5.68 1.58
N LEU A 19 0.85 4.36 1.46
CA LEU A 19 0.08 3.54 2.40
C LEU A 19 0.64 3.66 3.82
N SER A 20 1.95 3.67 3.98
CA SER A 20 2.61 3.83 5.29
C SER A 20 2.26 5.17 5.95
N ILE A 21 2.30 6.26 5.18
CA ILE A 21 1.92 7.61 5.66
C ILE A 21 0.43 7.65 6.03
N LEU A 22 -0.44 7.08 5.18
CA LEU A 22 -1.88 7.07 5.45
C LEU A 22 -2.21 6.26 6.70
N LEU A 23 -1.54 5.13 6.91
CA LEU A 23 -1.70 4.29 8.11
C LEU A 23 -1.25 5.06 9.36
N GLN A 24 -0.09 5.72 9.30
CA GLN A 24 0.39 6.57 10.38
C GLN A 24 -0.63 7.67 10.71
N LYS A 25 -1.11 8.40 9.70
CA LYS A 25 -2.06 9.51 9.87
C LYS A 25 -3.40 9.03 10.45
N TYR A 26 -3.86 7.86 10.06
CA TYR A 26 -5.06 7.24 10.63
C TYR A 26 -4.83 6.85 12.09
N ASN A 27 -3.70 6.22 12.43
CA ASN A 27 -3.35 5.83 13.79
C ASN A 27 -3.19 7.06 14.72
N GLU A 28 -2.69 8.18 14.18
CA GLU A 28 -2.60 9.48 14.85
C GLU A 28 -3.95 10.21 14.94
N LYS A 29 -5.03 9.65 14.37
CA LYS A 29 -6.39 10.23 14.28
C LYS A 29 -6.44 11.57 13.53
N GLU A 30 -5.49 11.83 12.65
CA GLU A 30 -5.49 13.02 11.78
C GLU A 30 -6.45 12.87 10.59
N ILE A 31 -6.74 11.63 10.19
CA ILE A 31 -7.74 11.31 9.17
C ILE A 31 -8.73 10.28 9.73
N ASP A 32 -9.98 10.36 9.27
CA ASP A 32 -11.01 9.40 9.63
C ASP A 32 -10.98 8.14 8.74
N ILE A 33 -11.79 7.15 9.11
CA ILE A 33 -11.88 5.88 8.38
C ILE A 33 -12.39 6.07 6.94
N SER A 34 -13.25 7.07 6.68
CA SER A 34 -13.77 7.33 5.33
C SER A 34 -12.67 7.84 4.40
N THR A 35 -11.89 8.80 4.91
CA THR A 35 -10.70 9.37 4.25
C THR A 35 -9.66 8.29 4.01
N PHE A 36 -9.36 7.47 5.04
CA PHE A 36 -8.42 6.37 4.90
C PHE A 36 -8.85 5.39 3.78
N LYS A 37 -10.09 4.91 3.81
CA LYS A 37 -10.61 3.95 2.82
C LYS A 37 -10.55 4.50 1.39
N SER A 38 -11.04 5.73 1.19
CA SER A 38 -11.07 6.37 -0.13
C SER A 38 -9.68 6.56 -0.75
N HIS A 39 -8.64 6.71 0.08
CA HIS A 39 -7.28 6.88 -0.39
C HIS A 39 -6.44 5.60 -0.42
N THR A 40 -6.84 4.52 0.23
CA THR A 40 -6.00 3.29 0.34
C THR A 40 -6.47 2.13 -0.53
N GLN A 41 -7.77 1.95 -0.76
CA GLN A 41 -8.31 0.73 -1.40
C GLN A 41 -7.65 0.36 -2.74
N THR A 42 -7.53 1.31 -3.67
CA THR A 42 -6.92 1.05 -4.99
C THR A 42 -5.44 0.71 -4.87
N LYS A 43 -4.72 1.27 -3.89
CA LYS A 43 -3.29 1.06 -3.66
C LYS A 43 -3.03 -0.31 -3.06
N ILE A 44 -3.86 -0.73 -2.10
CA ILE A 44 -3.82 -2.09 -1.54
C ILE A 44 -3.99 -3.11 -2.66
N ASN A 45 -5.01 -2.95 -3.51
CA ASN A 45 -5.25 -3.86 -4.63
C ASN A 45 -4.08 -3.87 -5.62
N TYR A 46 -3.54 -2.70 -5.96
CA TYR A 46 -2.37 -2.60 -6.82
C TYR A 46 -1.17 -3.34 -6.23
N MET A 47 -0.85 -3.14 -4.95
CA MET A 47 0.29 -3.77 -4.32
C MET A 47 0.12 -5.28 -4.18
N LEU A 48 -1.07 -5.77 -3.79
CA LEU A 48 -1.37 -7.22 -3.75
C LEU A 48 -1.14 -7.89 -5.11
N ASN A 49 -1.57 -7.24 -6.20
CA ASN A 49 -1.38 -7.76 -7.56
C ASN A 49 0.08 -7.78 -8.02
N ASN A 50 0.93 -6.92 -7.43
CA ASN A 50 2.35 -6.81 -7.79
C ASN A 50 3.28 -7.45 -6.74
N PHE A 51 2.73 -7.98 -5.66
CA PHE A 51 3.47 -8.49 -4.51
C PHE A 51 4.47 -9.61 -4.86
N HIS A 52 4.12 -10.45 -5.85
CA HIS A 52 4.96 -11.53 -6.36
C HIS A 52 6.31 -11.08 -6.96
N LYS A 53 6.48 -9.78 -7.21
CA LYS A 53 7.72 -9.21 -7.79
C LYS A 53 8.81 -8.95 -6.74
N ILE A 54 8.47 -8.97 -5.46
CA ILE A 54 9.43 -8.75 -4.38
C ILE A 54 10.25 -10.03 -4.16
N ASN A 55 11.54 -9.95 -4.43
CA ASN A 55 12.48 -11.07 -4.24
C ASN A 55 13.18 -11.03 -2.88
N ASP A 56 13.30 -9.85 -2.27
CA ASP A 56 13.91 -9.69 -0.95
C ASP A 56 12.92 -10.10 0.16
N GLY A 57 13.32 -11.08 0.99
CA GLY A 57 12.45 -11.62 2.03
C GLY A 57 12.08 -10.61 3.11
N THR A 58 12.99 -9.71 3.48
CA THR A 58 12.76 -8.70 4.52
C THR A 58 11.78 -7.63 4.02
N GLN A 59 11.97 -7.14 2.80
CA GLN A 59 11.07 -6.21 2.14
C GLN A 59 9.67 -6.83 1.97
N LYS A 60 9.62 -8.12 1.62
CA LYS A 60 8.37 -8.86 1.46
C LYS A 60 7.56 -8.91 2.74
N THR A 61 8.19 -9.22 3.87
CA THR A 61 7.53 -9.21 5.19
C THR A 61 7.06 -7.82 5.60
N ALA A 62 7.86 -6.78 5.34
CA ALA A 62 7.45 -5.40 5.64
C ALA A 62 6.18 -4.99 4.86
N VAL A 63 6.12 -5.36 3.57
CA VAL A 63 4.94 -5.10 2.74
C VAL A 63 3.74 -5.94 3.18
N GLU A 64 3.92 -7.21 3.54
CA GLU A 64 2.85 -8.06 4.08
C GLU A 64 2.21 -7.46 5.33
N ASN A 65 3.02 -7.02 6.29
CA ASN A 65 2.53 -6.40 7.51
C ASN A 65 1.71 -5.14 7.22
N LEU A 66 2.26 -4.24 6.38
CA LEU A 66 1.55 -3.02 5.98
C LEU A 66 0.21 -3.32 5.31
N LEU A 67 0.19 -4.28 4.37
CA LEU A 67 -1.03 -4.64 3.66
C LEU A 67 -2.06 -5.32 4.56
N SER A 68 -1.64 -6.12 5.54
CA SER A 68 -2.54 -6.74 6.53
C SER A 68 -3.26 -5.65 7.33
N GLU A 69 -2.49 -4.75 7.95
CA GLU A 69 -3.05 -3.66 8.77
C GLU A 69 -4.00 -2.76 7.96
N CYS A 70 -3.57 -2.36 6.75
CA CYS A 70 -4.40 -1.53 5.88
C CYS A 70 -5.69 -2.24 5.44
N THR A 71 -5.64 -3.55 5.22
CA THR A 71 -6.81 -4.35 4.80
C THR A 71 -7.79 -4.54 5.94
N GLU A 72 -7.30 -4.82 7.15
CA GLU A 72 -8.13 -4.93 8.36
C GLU A 72 -8.93 -3.65 8.62
N ILE A 73 -8.27 -2.48 8.52
CA ILE A 73 -8.94 -1.18 8.65
C ILE A 73 -9.96 -0.97 7.53
N ASN A 74 -9.63 -1.30 6.28
CA ASN A 74 -10.57 -1.16 5.16
C ASN A 74 -11.83 -2.03 5.30
N ASN A 75 -11.71 -3.18 5.96
CA ASN A 75 -12.82 -4.11 6.19
C ASN A 75 -13.63 -3.81 7.46
N THR A 76 -13.20 -2.85 8.30
CA THR A 76 -13.92 -2.45 9.51
C THR A 76 -15.21 -1.69 9.14
N HIS A 77 -16.34 -2.01 9.77
CA HIS A 77 -17.65 -1.40 9.47
C HIS A 77 -17.77 0.06 9.90
#